data_AF-A0A8J5MFL0-F1
#
_entry.id   AF-A0A8J5MFL0-F1
#
_cell.length_a   1.000
_cell.length_b   1.000
_cell.length_c   1.000
_cell.angle_alpha   90.00
_cell.angle_beta   90.00
_cell.angle_gamma   90.00
#
_symmetry.space_group_name_H-M   'P 1'
#
loop_
_entity.id
_entity.type
_entity.pdbx_description
1 polymer ?
#
loop_
_entity_poly.entity_id
_entity_poly.type
_entity_poly.pdbx_seq_one_letter_code
_entity_poly.pdbx_strand_id
1 'polypeptide(L)'
;MGLEERAVLLTERLAALDQVKEWKHAIKMELTEPQYSVDQVQSLRTLDNPLMYCLLEKMGLLGLIKRTVIDLHCEALQTATAASNKQVKHLADDERLLPGMRTTDGCSLHVVRAARDNWEKITSEEMLKVANELGRPLVAPKATVETADRDDGHTATPEAEGSIQLQLYSPPFPEYRRLFSELAPECGQIGLDELFPAQRSAFIAEKNRVGDLVLAHQSVSMARQYSKTGCPVSLRPQVLSVPVTAQDRSYFDHLQKQAAEWAYLTDDMYLLDLQQTINSCDYFVFQDHLESVLMAFTRDTYVKAHALQVNGAVTCSLSGAGLPPTAATTDMTESRVPPNGVLPFSGLVMYMAPLAYLYTDPIEIYYVFRELYTRYWSKLNAIRTERGTILPVCKLFEDLVVRSSPAAVFHLRNIGLKPLDIAFPWIQSAFSGVLDIDQVLLLWDRVIGYDSLELVAIFAAALFHFRADELECVSTREEVDDLFAELIDIPVVTLLQNYLFGLP
;
A
#
# COMPACT_ATOMS: atom_id res chain seq x y z
N MET A 1 18.98 9.26 27.16
CA MET A 1 17.99 8.75 28.13
C MET A 1 17.25 7.60 27.47
N GLY A 2 17.51 6.38 27.90
CA GLY A 2 16.90 5.16 27.38
C GLY A 2 15.42 5.04 27.74
N LEU A 3 14.75 4.04 27.16
CA LEU A 3 13.32 3.81 27.37
C LEU A 3 13.02 3.43 28.84
N GLU A 4 13.86 2.59 29.44
CA GLU A 4 13.80 2.23 30.86
C GLU A 4 14.02 3.45 31.79
N GLU A 5 15.04 4.28 31.52
CA GLU A 5 15.29 5.51 32.28
C GLU A 5 14.11 6.49 32.22
N ARG A 6 13.46 6.61 31.06
CA ARG A 6 12.21 7.39 30.89
C ARG A 6 11.06 6.79 31.70
N ALA A 7 10.89 5.48 31.68
CA ALA A 7 9.85 4.79 32.43
C ALA A 7 10.01 4.97 33.95
N VAL A 8 11.23 4.86 34.47
CA VAL A 8 11.55 5.14 35.89
C VAL A 8 11.23 6.59 36.24
N LEU A 9 11.72 7.56 35.47
CA LEU A 9 11.49 9.00 35.73
C LEU A 9 10.01 9.37 35.72
N LEU A 10 9.22 8.82 34.78
CA LEU A 10 7.78 9.04 34.72
C LEU A 10 7.04 8.35 35.88
N THR A 11 7.49 7.17 36.30
CA THR A 11 6.93 6.45 37.46
C THR A 11 7.16 7.22 38.76
N GLU A 12 8.36 7.77 38.96
CA GLU A 12 8.68 8.62 40.12
C GLU A 12 7.83 9.90 40.14
N ARG A 13 7.70 10.58 38.99
CA ARG A 13 6.85 11.78 38.86
C ARG A 13 5.38 11.47 39.12
N LEU A 14 4.85 10.39 38.55
CA LEU A 14 3.48 9.94 38.76
C LEU A 14 3.23 9.64 40.25
N ALA A 15 4.12 8.88 40.90
CA ALA A 15 4.03 8.54 42.31
C ALA A 15 4.11 9.75 43.26
N ALA A 16 4.68 10.87 42.81
CA ALA A 16 4.75 12.12 43.57
C ALA A 16 3.44 12.94 43.53
N LEU A 17 2.55 12.72 42.55
CA LEU A 17 1.28 13.47 42.43
C LEU A 17 0.30 13.10 43.55
N ASP A 18 -0.34 14.11 44.16
CA ASP A 18 -1.37 13.90 45.17
C ASP A 18 -2.59 13.13 44.63
N GLN A 19 -2.92 13.29 43.34
CA GLN A 19 -3.97 12.53 42.66
C GLN A 19 -3.77 11.01 42.76
N VAL A 20 -2.53 10.50 42.76
CA VAL A 20 -2.27 9.06 42.94
C VAL A 20 -2.61 8.59 44.35
N LYS A 21 -2.54 9.46 45.36
CA LYS A 21 -2.98 9.18 46.74
C LYS A 21 -4.51 9.08 46.78
N GLU A 22 -5.21 9.95 46.06
CA GLU A 22 -6.67 9.94 45.91
C GLU A 22 -7.15 8.69 45.17
N TRP A 23 -6.56 8.34 44.02
CA TRP A 23 -6.88 7.13 43.27
C TRP A 23 -6.63 5.87 44.11
N LYS A 24 -5.50 5.80 44.83
CA LYS A 24 -5.18 4.71 45.76
C LYS A 24 -6.17 4.62 46.93
N HIS A 25 -6.73 5.76 47.38
CA HIS A 25 -7.80 5.76 48.38
C HIS A 25 -9.13 5.26 47.79
N ALA A 26 -9.52 5.74 46.61
CA ALA A 26 -10.73 5.31 45.91
C ALA A 26 -10.71 3.79 45.65
N ILE A 27 -9.63 3.26 45.08
CA ILE A 27 -9.44 1.80 44.86
C ILE A 27 -9.57 1.02 46.17
N LYS A 28 -9.01 1.55 47.28
CA LYS A 28 -9.13 0.91 48.60
C LYS A 28 -10.57 0.92 49.13
N MET A 29 -11.37 1.93 48.83
CA MET A 29 -12.78 1.99 49.22
C MET A 29 -13.63 1.04 48.37
N GLU A 30 -13.42 1.02 47.05
CA GLU A 30 -14.07 0.09 46.12
C GLU A 30 -13.84 -1.38 46.56
N LEU A 31 -12.60 -1.73 46.93
CA LEU A 31 -12.24 -3.06 47.44
C LEU A 31 -12.77 -3.38 48.85
N THR A 32 -13.59 -2.52 49.46
CA THR A 32 -14.39 -2.85 50.66
C THR A 32 -15.86 -3.18 50.36
N GLU A 33 -16.29 -3.09 49.10
CA GLU A 33 -17.64 -3.54 48.72
C GLU A 33 -17.78 -5.07 48.81
N PRO A 34 -18.95 -5.60 49.23
CA PRO A 34 -19.16 -7.03 49.48
C PRO A 34 -19.12 -7.94 48.24
N GLN A 35 -18.92 -7.36 47.06
CA GLN A 35 -18.76 -8.08 45.78
C GLN A 35 -17.34 -8.65 45.57
N TYR A 36 -16.36 -8.25 46.38
CA TYR A 36 -14.98 -8.71 46.30
C TYR A 36 -14.66 -9.69 47.44
N SER A 37 -14.17 -10.89 47.12
CA SER A 37 -13.81 -11.88 48.15
C SER A 37 -12.48 -11.53 48.83
N VAL A 38 -12.31 -11.96 50.09
CA VAL A 38 -11.07 -11.74 50.86
C VAL A 38 -9.85 -12.35 50.13
N ASP A 39 -10.03 -13.48 49.46
CA ASP A 39 -8.98 -14.16 48.70
C ASP A 39 -8.63 -13.40 47.41
N GLN A 40 -9.63 -12.85 46.72
CA GLN A 40 -9.42 -11.98 45.56
C GLN A 40 -8.63 -10.73 45.97
N VAL A 41 -8.99 -10.05 47.07
CA VAL A 41 -8.27 -8.87 47.57
C VAL A 41 -6.84 -9.21 47.99
N GLN A 42 -6.59 -10.41 48.55
CA GLN A 42 -5.22 -10.86 48.86
C GLN A 42 -4.38 -11.14 47.61
N SER A 43 -5.00 -11.63 46.53
CA SER A 43 -4.32 -11.91 45.25
C SER A 43 -3.79 -10.65 44.52
N LEU A 44 -4.23 -9.44 44.90
CA LEU A 44 -3.78 -8.17 44.30
C LEU A 44 -2.35 -7.75 44.71
N ARG A 45 -1.61 -8.62 45.41
CA ARG A 45 -0.20 -8.38 45.81
C ARG A 45 0.83 -8.82 44.77
N THR A 46 0.42 -9.61 43.78
CA THR A 46 1.24 -9.98 42.61
C THR A 46 0.90 -9.07 41.44
N LEU A 47 1.92 -8.62 40.69
CA LEU A 47 1.79 -7.52 39.72
C LEU A 47 0.85 -7.85 38.56
N ASP A 48 0.85 -9.11 38.11
CA ASP A 48 0.19 -9.58 36.88
C ASP A 48 -1.27 -10.00 37.06
N ASN A 49 -1.98 -9.43 38.06
CA ASN A 49 -3.35 -9.83 38.37
C ASN A 49 -4.38 -9.06 37.51
N PRO A 50 -5.13 -9.73 36.60
CA PRO A 50 -6.07 -9.05 35.70
C PRO A 50 -7.23 -8.35 36.44
N LEU A 51 -7.53 -8.72 37.69
CA LEU A 51 -8.53 -8.03 38.51
C LEU A 51 -8.18 -6.54 38.72
N MET A 52 -6.89 -6.18 38.79
CA MET A 52 -6.49 -4.78 38.92
C MET A 52 -6.81 -3.96 37.66
N TYR A 53 -6.66 -4.55 36.47
CA TYR A 53 -6.96 -3.88 35.21
C TYR A 53 -8.47 -3.61 35.10
N CYS A 54 -9.29 -4.67 35.27
CA CYS A 54 -10.75 -4.56 35.21
C CYS A 54 -11.31 -3.60 36.27
N LEU A 55 -10.68 -3.51 37.46
CA LEU A 55 -11.05 -2.56 38.51
C LEU A 55 -10.75 -1.12 38.11
N LEU A 56 -9.54 -0.84 37.62
CA LEU A 56 -9.15 0.49 37.14
C LEU A 56 -9.99 0.94 35.95
N GLU A 57 -10.43 0.00 35.10
CA GLU A 57 -11.33 0.26 33.97
C GLU A 57 -12.77 0.53 34.42
N LYS A 58 -13.35 -0.31 35.31
CA LYS A 58 -14.67 -0.07 35.95
C LYS A 58 -14.76 1.31 36.61
N MET A 59 -13.69 1.73 37.29
CA MET A 59 -13.62 3.02 37.98
C MET A 59 -13.25 4.20 37.07
N GLY A 60 -12.99 3.99 35.77
CA GLY A 60 -12.49 5.01 34.83
C GLY A 60 -11.06 5.52 35.10
N LEU A 61 -10.43 5.08 36.19
CA LEU A 61 -9.08 5.46 36.61
C LEU A 61 -8.01 5.09 35.58
N LEU A 62 -8.20 4.00 34.82
CA LEU A 62 -7.28 3.59 33.76
C LEU A 62 -7.11 4.67 32.68
N GLY A 63 -8.19 5.37 32.30
CA GLY A 63 -8.14 6.47 31.33
C GLY A 63 -7.46 7.72 31.90
N LEU A 64 -7.72 8.02 33.18
CA LEU A 64 -7.08 9.14 33.89
C LEU A 64 -5.57 8.93 34.03
N ILE A 65 -5.14 7.76 34.50
CA ILE A 65 -3.71 7.39 34.63
C ILE A 65 -3.00 7.51 33.28
N LYS A 66 -3.59 6.96 32.20
CA LYS A 66 -3.03 7.07 30.84
C LYS A 66 -2.84 8.52 30.41
N ARG A 67 -3.85 9.39 30.61
CA ARG A 67 -3.75 10.82 30.28
C ARG A 67 -2.66 11.54 31.11
N THR A 68 -2.66 11.37 32.43
CA THR A 68 -1.66 12.02 33.31
C THR A 68 -0.22 11.58 32.99
N VAL A 69 0.00 10.34 32.57
CA VAL A 69 1.34 9.87 32.11
C VAL A 69 1.75 10.54 30.79
N ILE A 70 0.81 10.76 29.86
CA ILE A 70 1.05 11.50 28.62
C ILE A 70 1.38 12.96 28.93
N ASP A 71 0.60 13.62 29.81
CA ASP A 71 0.82 15.02 30.21
C ASP A 71 2.21 15.20 30.85
N LEU A 72 2.58 14.33 31.80
CA LEU A 72 3.92 14.31 32.42
C LEU A 72 5.06 14.06 31.40
N HIS A 73 4.80 13.27 30.35
CA HIS A 73 5.76 13.05 29.27
C HIS A 73 5.93 14.30 28.40
N CYS A 74 4.83 14.97 28.05
CA CYS A 74 4.85 16.23 27.32
C CYS A 74 5.61 17.32 28.10
N GLU A 75 5.39 17.48 29.40
CA GLU A 75 6.14 18.41 30.25
C GLU A 75 7.65 18.06 30.31
N ALA A 76 7.99 16.77 30.43
CA ALA A 76 9.38 16.31 30.43
C ALA A 76 10.09 16.59 29.10
N LEU A 77 9.38 16.45 27.97
CA LEU A 77 9.92 16.74 26.63
C LEU A 77 10.07 18.24 26.38
N GLN A 78 9.09 19.05 26.78
CA GLN A 78 9.14 20.51 26.68
C GLN A 78 10.29 21.10 27.53
N THR A 79 10.48 20.62 28.76
CA THR A 79 11.58 21.07 29.63
C THR A 79 12.95 20.67 29.09
N ALA A 80 13.10 19.49 28.46
CA ALA A 80 14.33 19.11 27.75
C ALA A 80 14.60 20.02 26.53
N THR A 81 13.57 20.35 25.75
CA THR A 81 13.67 21.25 24.58
C THR A 81 14.07 22.67 25.00
N ALA A 82 13.49 23.18 26.09
CA ALA A 82 13.83 24.48 26.66
C ALA A 82 15.27 24.55 27.20
N ALA A 83 15.82 23.44 27.71
CA ALA A 83 17.22 23.34 28.11
C ALA A 83 18.16 23.38 26.89
N SER A 84 17.86 22.60 25.84
CA SER A 84 18.63 22.60 24.59
C SER A 84 18.70 23.98 23.93
N ASN A 85 17.56 24.68 23.84
CA ASN A 85 17.48 26.02 23.25
C ASN A 85 18.27 27.09 24.02
N LYS A 86 18.51 26.91 25.33
CA LYS A 86 19.44 27.78 26.09
C LYS A 86 20.91 27.50 25.74
N GLN A 87 21.25 26.27 25.39
CA GLN A 87 22.61 25.85 25.07
C GLN A 87 23.03 26.30 23.65
N VAL A 88 22.11 26.22 22.68
CA VAL A 88 22.33 26.72 21.30
C VAL A 88 22.53 28.24 21.28
N LYS A 89 21.78 29.00 22.10
CA LYS A 89 21.88 30.47 22.16
C LYS A 89 23.23 31.02 22.61
N HIS A 90 24.12 30.19 23.17
CA HIS A 90 25.43 30.61 23.66
C HIS A 90 26.58 30.41 22.62
N LEU A 91 26.24 29.91 21.42
CA LEU A 91 27.18 29.56 20.35
C LEU A 91 26.94 30.33 19.04
N ALA A 92 25.94 31.22 18.99
CA ALA A 92 25.42 31.83 17.76
C ALA A 92 25.79 33.31 17.56
N ASP A 93 26.77 33.81 18.31
CA ASP A 93 27.06 35.26 18.45
C ASP A 93 28.41 35.68 17.82
N ASP A 94 28.98 34.85 16.94
CA ASP A 94 30.20 35.20 16.19
C ASP A 94 30.14 34.88 14.69
N GLU A 95 30.76 35.77 13.91
CA GLU A 95 30.93 35.89 12.45
C GLU A 95 29.78 35.56 11.46
N ARG A 96 29.50 36.55 10.60
CA ARG A 96 28.64 36.46 9.40
C ARG A 96 29.51 36.42 8.15
N LEU A 97 29.04 35.78 7.06
CA LEU A 97 29.12 36.33 5.68
C LEU A 97 28.35 35.47 4.66
N LEU A 98 28.00 36.07 3.52
CA LEU A 98 27.25 35.50 2.38
C LEU A 98 27.99 35.83 1.07
N PRO A 99 27.62 35.26 -0.09
CA PRO A 99 27.15 33.89 -0.35
C PRO A 99 28.02 33.19 -1.42
N GLY A 100 27.83 31.87 -1.64
CA GLY A 100 28.52 31.15 -2.73
C GLY A 100 27.71 29.97 -3.27
N MET A 101 27.59 29.89 -4.60
CA MET A 101 26.88 28.80 -5.29
C MET A 101 27.45 27.42 -4.90
N ARG A 102 26.60 26.53 -4.39
CA ARG A 102 26.87 25.08 -4.33
C ARG A 102 25.65 24.29 -4.76
N THR A 103 25.92 23.18 -5.42
CA THR A 103 24.96 22.22 -5.98
C THR A 103 24.05 21.62 -4.91
N THR A 104 22.74 21.68 -5.14
CA THR A 104 21.72 21.03 -4.31
C THR A 104 21.55 19.57 -4.70
N ASP A 105 22.28 18.66 -4.04
CA ASP A 105 22.03 17.21 -4.11
C ASP A 105 22.46 16.52 -2.80
N GLY A 106 21.87 15.35 -2.51
CA GLY A 106 22.29 14.41 -1.45
C GLY A 106 21.24 14.09 -0.39
N CYS A 107 20.53 15.08 0.16
CA CYS A 107 19.83 14.91 1.44
C CYS A 107 18.58 14.00 1.37
N SER A 108 17.72 14.16 0.35
CA SER A 108 16.47 13.39 0.23
C SER A 108 16.68 11.91 -0.13
N LEU A 109 17.61 11.61 -1.04
CA LEU A 109 17.78 10.26 -1.58
C LEU A 109 18.34 9.27 -0.54
N HIS A 110 19.12 9.77 0.42
CA HIS A 110 19.63 8.95 1.52
C HIS A 110 18.51 8.47 2.44
N VAL A 111 17.50 9.29 2.70
CA VAL A 111 16.34 8.90 3.54
C VAL A 111 15.51 7.83 2.85
N VAL A 112 15.25 7.96 1.53
CA VAL A 112 14.52 6.94 0.75
C VAL A 112 15.26 5.60 0.74
N ARG A 113 16.59 5.61 0.55
CA ARG A 113 17.41 4.40 0.65
C ARG A 113 17.37 3.81 2.05
N ALA A 114 17.64 4.59 3.09
CA ALA A 114 17.62 4.11 4.47
C ALA A 114 16.26 3.51 4.88
N ALA A 115 15.14 4.13 4.49
CA ALA A 115 13.80 3.60 4.76
C ALA A 115 13.54 2.27 4.05
N ARG A 116 13.95 2.16 2.77
CA ARG A 116 13.85 0.94 1.96
C ARG A 116 14.74 -0.19 2.50
N ASP A 117 15.98 0.14 2.87
CA ASP A 117 16.97 -0.83 3.35
C ASP A 117 16.60 -1.31 4.78
N ASN A 118 15.98 -0.44 5.58
CA ASN A 118 15.38 -0.79 6.87
C ASN A 118 14.12 -1.67 6.70
N TRP A 119 13.30 -1.41 5.67
CA TRP A 119 12.17 -2.28 5.32
C TRP A 119 12.65 -3.69 4.92
N GLU A 120 13.72 -3.82 4.12
CA GLU A 120 14.34 -5.14 3.84
C GLU A 120 14.78 -5.84 5.12
N LYS A 121 15.50 -5.12 5.99
CA LYS A 121 16.02 -5.66 7.25
C LYS A 121 14.87 -6.20 8.12
N ILE A 122 13.88 -5.35 8.45
CA ILE A 122 12.74 -5.73 9.29
C ILE A 122 11.95 -6.88 8.65
N THR A 123 11.67 -6.82 7.35
CA THR A 123 10.87 -7.85 6.69
C THR A 123 11.61 -9.18 6.62
N SER A 124 12.93 -9.17 6.38
CA SER A 124 13.75 -10.39 6.40
C SER A 124 13.93 -10.94 7.81
N GLU A 125 14.06 -10.09 8.83
CA GLU A 125 14.19 -10.50 10.24
C GLU A 125 12.88 -11.09 10.75
N GLU A 126 11.73 -10.44 10.51
CA GLU A 126 10.41 -10.96 10.89
C GLU A 126 10.03 -12.21 10.08
N MET A 127 10.35 -12.29 8.77
CA MET A 127 10.17 -13.55 8.01
C MET A 127 11.01 -14.71 8.54
N LEU A 128 12.25 -14.45 8.97
CA LEU A 128 13.13 -15.48 9.54
C LEU A 128 12.71 -15.85 10.97
N LYS A 129 12.22 -14.89 11.75
CA LYS A 129 11.63 -15.08 13.07
C LYS A 129 10.34 -15.89 12.99
N VAL A 130 9.42 -15.58 12.08
CA VAL A 130 8.20 -16.38 11.80
C VAL A 130 8.58 -17.79 11.32
N ALA A 131 9.63 -17.94 10.50
CA ALA A 131 10.15 -19.25 10.11
C ALA A 131 10.64 -20.06 11.34
N ASN A 132 11.34 -19.41 12.30
CA ASN A 132 11.81 -20.04 13.53
C ASN A 132 10.67 -20.33 14.52
N GLU A 133 9.73 -19.40 14.72
CA GLU A 133 8.55 -19.52 15.59
C GLU A 133 7.58 -20.61 15.12
N LEU A 134 7.39 -20.76 13.80
CA LEU A 134 6.65 -21.88 13.20
C LEU A 134 7.49 -23.17 13.08
N GLY A 135 8.80 -23.07 13.34
CA GLY A 135 9.81 -24.12 13.10
C GLY A 135 9.69 -24.75 11.71
N ARG A 136 9.61 -23.90 10.68
CA ARG A 136 9.75 -24.29 9.27
C ARG A 136 10.92 -23.51 8.67
N PRO A 137 12.01 -24.16 8.24
CA PRO A 137 12.94 -23.54 7.30
C PRO A 137 12.19 -22.97 6.08
N LEU A 138 12.75 -21.94 5.44
CA LEU A 138 12.12 -21.24 4.29
C LEU A 138 11.75 -22.18 3.12
N VAL A 139 12.39 -23.36 3.03
CA VAL A 139 11.94 -24.54 2.27
C VAL A 139 12.22 -25.80 3.10
N ALA A 140 11.19 -26.54 3.56
CA ALA A 140 11.34 -27.83 4.25
C ALA A 140 10.00 -28.58 4.52
N PRO A 141 10.04 -29.90 4.79
CA PRO A 141 9.04 -30.60 5.60
C PRO A 141 8.94 -30.04 7.04
N LYS A 142 7.85 -30.34 7.76
CA LYS A 142 7.28 -29.46 8.81
C LYS A 142 7.70 -29.76 10.27
N ALA A 143 7.78 -28.67 11.09
CA ALA A 143 7.92 -28.57 12.56
C ALA A 143 9.37 -28.75 13.12
N THR A 144 9.85 -28.13 14.23
CA THR A 144 9.38 -27.17 15.30
C THR A 144 10.65 -26.70 16.08
N VAL A 145 10.83 -25.57 16.81
CA VAL A 145 10.09 -24.31 17.13
C VAL A 145 11.05 -23.30 17.88
N GLU A 146 10.55 -22.16 18.37
CA GLU A 146 11.03 -21.33 19.54
C GLU A 146 11.99 -20.10 19.38
N THR A 147 11.39 -18.89 19.27
CA THR A 147 11.61 -17.62 20.06
C THR A 147 12.71 -16.54 19.80
N ALA A 148 12.26 -15.25 19.83
CA ALA A 148 12.86 -14.02 20.45
C ALA A 148 14.03 -13.23 19.75
N ASP A 149 14.19 -11.88 19.80
CA ASP A 149 13.36 -10.70 20.22
C ASP A 149 13.98 -9.33 19.72
N ARG A 150 13.20 -8.22 19.64
CA ARG A 150 13.56 -6.75 19.52
C ARG A 150 14.37 -6.17 18.32
N ASP A 151 14.42 -4.86 18.01
CA ASP A 151 13.54 -3.64 18.17
C ASP A 151 14.20 -2.40 17.46
N ASP A 152 13.58 -1.21 17.56
CA ASP A 152 14.02 0.19 17.31
C ASP A 152 13.86 0.84 15.90
N GLY A 153 13.30 2.07 15.89
CA GLY A 153 13.14 2.98 14.73
C GLY A 153 13.48 4.43 15.10
N HIS A 154 13.35 5.44 14.20
CA HIS A 154 13.71 6.85 14.53
C HIS A 154 12.97 7.98 13.76
N THR A 155 12.48 8.97 14.53
CA THR A 155 12.35 10.45 14.33
C THR A 155 12.16 11.12 12.96
N ALA A 156 11.25 12.12 12.90
CA ALA A 156 10.95 12.98 11.75
C ALA A 156 11.61 14.38 11.77
N THR A 157 11.46 15.14 10.66
CA THR A 157 12.02 16.49 10.41
C THR A 157 10.95 17.45 9.82
N PRO A 158 11.17 18.79 9.78
CA PRO A 158 10.08 19.78 9.82
C PRO A 158 9.30 20.00 8.52
N GLU A 159 8.23 20.78 8.66
CA GLU A 159 7.06 20.91 7.77
C GLU A 159 7.38 21.29 6.32
N ALA A 160 6.99 20.39 5.41
CA ALA A 160 6.51 20.72 4.07
C ALA A 160 4.98 20.49 4.04
N GLU A 161 4.29 21.00 3.03
CA GLU A 161 2.81 21.00 3.00
C GLU A 161 2.17 19.63 2.68
N GLY A 162 2.97 18.67 2.24
CA GLY A 162 2.60 17.26 2.04
C GLY A 162 3.47 16.31 2.87
N SER A 163 3.00 15.08 3.04
CA SER A 163 3.63 14.01 3.82
C SER A 163 4.96 13.57 3.21
N ILE A 164 5.06 13.58 1.87
CA ILE A 164 6.27 13.25 1.14
C ILE A 164 7.12 14.52 0.96
N GLN A 165 8.10 14.71 1.86
CA GLN A 165 9.05 15.83 1.86
C GLN A 165 10.09 15.79 0.70
N LEU A 166 9.87 14.97 -0.33
CA LEU A 166 10.74 14.86 -1.49
C LEU A 166 10.34 15.91 -2.54
N GLN A 167 11.29 16.76 -2.95
CA GLN A 167 11.10 17.65 -4.10
C GLN A 167 11.21 16.84 -5.41
N LEU A 168 10.09 16.26 -5.83
CA LEU A 168 9.93 15.59 -7.12
C LEU A 168 9.21 16.52 -8.10
N TYR A 169 9.51 16.41 -9.40
CA TYR A 169 8.84 17.23 -10.40
C TYR A 169 7.40 16.76 -10.62
N SER A 170 6.45 17.70 -10.52
CA SER A 170 5.02 17.46 -10.62
C SER A 170 4.43 18.38 -11.70
N PRO A 171 4.23 17.87 -12.94
CA PRO A 171 3.71 18.64 -14.06
C PRO A 171 2.43 19.46 -13.74
N PRO A 172 2.23 20.62 -14.38
CA PRO A 172 0.99 21.40 -14.24
C PRO A 172 -0.11 20.85 -15.17
N PHE A 173 -1.38 21.18 -14.89
CA PHE A 173 -2.52 20.69 -15.70
C PHE A 173 -2.38 20.90 -17.22
N PRO A 174 -1.88 22.04 -17.75
CA PRO A 174 -1.67 22.21 -19.19
C PRO A 174 -0.62 21.26 -19.81
N GLU A 175 0.27 20.67 -19.02
CA GLU A 175 1.14 19.58 -19.49
C GLU A 175 0.39 18.26 -19.49
N TYR A 176 -0.41 17.96 -18.46
CA TYR A 176 -1.25 16.76 -18.42
C TYR A 176 -2.33 16.72 -19.51
N ARG A 177 -2.96 17.86 -19.83
CA ARG A 177 -3.87 18.00 -21.00
C ARG A 177 -3.17 17.66 -22.33
N ARG A 178 -1.83 17.77 -22.41
CA ARG A 178 -1.02 17.42 -23.59
C ARG A 178 -0.46 16.00 -23.56
N LEU A 179 -0.20 15.44 -22.37
CA LEU A 179 0.23 14.05 -22.19
C LEU A 179 -0.94 13.06 -22.36
N PHE A 180 -2.15 13.48 -21.97
CA PHE A 180 -3.38 12.70 -22.01
C PHE A 180 -4.40 13.30 -22.99
N SER A 181 -3.95 13.76 -24.15
CA SER A 181 -4.76 14.48 -25.14
C SER A 181 -6.01 13.72 -25.59
N GLU A 182 -5.94 12.39 -25.71
CA GLU A 182 -7.05 11.54 -26.14
C GLU A 182 -8.04 11.23 -25.03
N LEU A 183 -7.88 11.82 -23.83
CA LEU A 183 -8.95 11.95 -22.82
C LEU A 183 -9.73 13.26 -22.94
N ALA A 184 -9.40 14.18 -23.86
CA ALA A 184 -10.17 15.42 -24.00
C ALA A 184 -11.65 15.17 -24.38
N PRO A 185 -12.61 16.03 -23.98
CA PRO A 185 -14.05 15.82 -24.24
C PRO A 185 -14.44 15.68 -25.72
N GLU A 186 -13.60 16.14 -26.65
CA GLU A 186 -13.79 16.00 -28.09
C GLU A 186 -13.44 14.59 -28.62
N CYS A 187 -12.79 13.76 -27.80
CA CYS A 187 -12.41 12.38 -28.14
C CYS A 187 -13.37 11.38 -27.51
N GLY A 188 -14.17 10.69 -28.34
CA GLY A 188 -15.20 9.75 -27.86
C GLY A 188 -14.63 8.53 -27.13
N GLN A 189 -15.16 8.25 -25.93
CA GLN A 189 -14.67 7.29 -24.95
C GLN A 189 -15.61 6.09 -24.76
N ILE A 190 -15.05 4.88 -24.72
CA ILE A 190 -15.72 3.75 -24.03
C ILE A 190 -15.72 4.08 -22.52
N GLY A 191 -16.82 3.82 -21.83
CA GLY A 191 -17.13 4.25 -20.47
C GLY A 191 -17.91 5.57 -20.36
N LEU A 192 -18.23 6.24 -21.48
CA LEU A 192 -19.02 7.48 -21.47
C LEU A 192 -19.95 7.61 -22.70
N ASP A 193 -19.41 7.70 -23.91
CA ASP A 193 -20.21 8.04 -25.10
C ASP A 193 -21.21 6.93 -25.49
N GLU A 194 -20.90 5.69 -25.13
CA GLU A 194 -21.80 4.56 -25.28
C GLU A 194 -23.05 4.66 -24.39
N LEU A 195 -23.02 5.45 -23.30
CA LEU A 195 -24.18 5.61 -22.44
C LEU A 195 -25.33 6.32 -23.17
N PHE A 196 -25.05 7.26 -24.07
CA PHE A 196 -26.05 8.06 -24.80
C PHE A 196 -26.81 7.25 -25.87
N PRO A 197 -28.11 6.96 -25.68
CA PRO A 197 -28.83 6.01 -26.55
C PRO A 197 -28.93 6.41 -28.02
N ALA A 198 -28.91 7.72 -28.31
CA ALA A 198 -29.05 8.24 -29.67
C ALA A 198 -27.82 8.01 -30.57
N GLN A 199 -26.64 7.75 -29.99
CA GLN A 199 -25.38 7.59 -30.73
C GLN A 199 -24.66 6.26 -30.44
N ARG A 200 -24.95 5.62 -29.30
CA ARG A 200 -24.42 4.30 -28.85
C ARG A 200 -24.13 3.33 -29.99
N SER A 201 -25.13 3.00 -30.83
CA SER A 201 -24.98 1.98 -31.88
C SER A 201 -23.98 2.36 -32.97
N ALA A 202 -23.91 3.64 -33.36
CA ALA A 202 -22.96 4.11 -34.36
C ALA A 202 -21.54 4.20 -33.78
N PHE A 203 -21.43 4.71 -32.55
CA PHE A 203 -20.15 4.82 -31.82
C PHE A 203 -19.50 3.44 -31.59
N ILE A 204 -20.26 2.48 -31.07
CA ILE A 204 -19.76 1.11 -30.81
C ILE A 204 -19.45 0.37 -32.10
N ALA A 205 -20.24 0.54 -33.16
CA ALA A 205 -19.94 -0.05 -34.47
C ALA A 205 -18.61 0.48 -35.04
N GLU A 206 -18.36 1.79 -34.96
CA GLU A 206 -17.10 2.38 -35.43
C GLU A 206 -15.91 1.99 -34.54
N LYS A 207 -16.07 1.99 -33.21
CA LYS A 207 -15.04 1.50 -32.28
C LYS A 207 -14.66 0.05 -32.59
N ASN A 208 -15.63 -0.85 -32.71
CA ASN A 208 -15.36 -2.24 -33.07
C ASN A 208 -14.67 -2.36 -34.44
N ARG A 209 -15.15 -1.64 -35.47
CA ARG A 209 -14.53 -1.63 -36.81
C ARG A 209 -13.06 -1.15 -36.78
N VAL A 210 -12.72 -0.21 -35.91
CA VAL A 210 -11.32 0.23 -35.71
C VAL A 210 -10.53 -0.80 -34.90
N GLY A 211 -11.13 -1.41 -33.89
CA GLY A 211 -10.53 -2.49 -33.09
C GLY A 211 -10.18 -3.72 -33.92
N ASP A 212 -11.07 -4.17 -34.82
CA ASP A 212 -10.83 -5.26 -35.76
C ASP A 212 -9.59 -4.98 -36.65
N LEU A 213 -9.44 -3.74 -37.12
CA LEU A 213 -8.26 -3.32 -37.88
C LEU A 213 -6.99 -3.32 -37.02
N VAL A 214 -7.07 -2.87 -35.76
CA VAL A 214 -5.94 -2.87 -34.82
C VAL A 214 -5.47 -4.30 -34.52
N LEU A 215 -6.41 -5.22 -34.28
CA LEU A 215 -6.12 -6.65 -34.08
C LEU A 215 -5.51 -7.28 -35.33
N ALA A 216 -6.02 -6.97 -36.52
CA ALA A 216 -5.48 -7.46 -37.80
C ALA A 216 -4.05 -6.98 -38.09
N HIS A 217 -3.62 -5.83 -37.53
CA HIS A 217 -2.25 -5.34 -37.65
C HIS A 217 -1.28 -5.94 -36.62
N GLN A 218 -1.77 -6.62 -35.57
CA GLN A 218 -0.97 -7.24 -34.49
C GLN A 218 0.09 -6.31 -33.88
N SER A 219 -0.19 -5.01 -33.84
CA SER A 219 0.78 -3.97 -33.48
C SER A 219 0.52 -3.41 -32.09
N VAL A 220 1.45 -3.64 -31.16
CA VAL A 220 1.38 -3.17 -29.75
C VAL A 220 1.19 -1.65 -29.66
N SER A 221 1.79 -0.86 -30.56
CA SER A 221 1.62 0.60 -30.58
C SER A 221 0.22 1.02 -31.06
N MET A 222 -0.41 0.25 -31.96
CA MET A 222 -1.79 0.48 -32.39
C MET A 222 -2.80 0.05 -31.32
N ALA A 223 -2.57 -1.11 -30.68
CA ALA A 223 -3.36 -1.58 -29.54
C ALA A 223 -3.37 -0.52 -28.42
N ARG A 224 -2.19 -0.06 -28.00
CA ARG A 224 -2.08 1.02 -27.01
C ARG A 224 -2.77 2.32 -27.42
N GLN A 225 -2.58 2.77 -28.67
CA GLN A 225 -3.20 4.01 -29.14
C GLN A 225 -4.74 3.92 -29.15
N TYR A 226 -5.30 2.72 -29.36
CA TYR A 226 -6.73 2.44 -29.26
C TYR A 226 -7.20 2.47 -27.79
N SER A 227 -6.53 1.74 -26.89
CA SER A 227 -6.88 1.63 -25.46
C SER A 227 -6.88 2.96 -24.69
N LYS A 228 -6.15 3.99 -25.16
CA LYS A 228 -6.24 5.37 -24.63
C LYS A 228 -7.68 5.91 -24.56
N THR A 229 -8.57 5.43 -25.44
CA THR A 229 -9.98 5.81 -25.50
C THR A 229 -10.95 4.72 -25.01
N GLY A 230 -10.40 3.71 -24.32
CA GLY A 230 -11.08 2.53 -23.80
C GLY A 230 -11.34 1.45 -24.85
N CYS A 231 -11.30 0.19 -24.42
CA CYS A 231 -11.61 -0.98 -25.24
C CYS A 231 -13.08 -1.41 -25.02
N PRO A 232 -13.88 -1.63 -26.08
CA PRO A 232 -15.20 -2.25 -25.95
C PRO A 232 -15.07 -3.65 -25.34
N VAL A 233 -16.03 -4.06 -24.49
CA VAL A 233 -16.00 -5.36 -23.79
C VAL A 233 -15.80 -6.54 -24.76
N SER A 234 -16.40 -6.48 -25.96
CA SER A 234 -16.29 -7.49 -27.01
C SER A 234 -14.88 -7.67 -27.61
N LEU A 235 -14.00 -6.68 -27.44
CA LEU A 235 -12.63 -6.67 -27.98
C LEU A 235 -11.53 -6.51 -26.92
N ARG A 236 -11.89 -6.16 -25.67
CA ARG A 236 -10.93 -5.93 -24.57
C ARG A 236 -10.02 -7.14 -24.30
N PRO A 237 -10.52 -8.41 -24.23
CA PRO A 237 -9.64 -9.57 -24.05
C PRO A 237 -8.59 -9.71 -25.16
N GLN A 238 -8.97 -9.47 -26.42
CA GLN A 238 -8.09 -9.62 -27.59
C GLN A 238 -7.07 -8.47 -27.67
N VAL A 239 -7.49 -7.23 -27.40
CA VAL A 239 -6.60 -6.05 -27.41
C VAL A 239 -5.58 -6.08 -26.27
N LEU A 240 -5.96 -6.64 -25.11
CA LEU A 240 -5.06 -6.81 -23.96
C LEU A 240 -4.32 -8.17 -23.94
N SER A 241 -4.56 -9.04 -24.93
CA SER A 241 -3.99 -10.40 -24.95
C SER A 241 -2.47 -10.42 -25.09
N VAL A 242 -1.84 -11.40 -24.41
CA VAL A 242 -0.45 -11.80 -24.63
C VAL A 242 -0.47 -13.11 -25.44
N PRO A 243 0.23 -13.22 -26.59
CA PRO A 243 0.20 -14.43 -27.40
C PRO A 243 0.80 -15.66 -26.69
N VAL A 244 -0.06 -16.56 -26.19
CA VAL A 244 0.36 -17.78 -25.47
C VAL A 244 0.73 -18.89 -26.46
N THR A 245 2.01 -19.29 -26.51
CA THR A 245 2.48 -20.39 -27.35
C THR A 245 2.35 -21.77 -26.67
N ALA A 246 2.63 -22.84 -27.41
CA ALA A 246 2.73 -24.19 -26.84
C ALA A 246 3.89 -24.33 -25.83
N GLN A 247 4.95 -23.54 -25.95
CA GLN A 247 6.04 -23.48 -24.97
C GLN A 247 5.57 -22.80 -23.68
N ASP A 248 4.79 -21.72 -23.80
CA ASP A 248 4.25 -20.98 -22.66
C ASP A 248 3.26 -21.82 -21.84
N ARG A 249 2.42 -22.62 -22.52
CA ARG A 249 1.55 -23.62 -21.86
C ARG A 249 2.37 -24.70 -21.15
N SER A 250 3.40 -25.23 -21.82
CA SER A 250 4.32 -26.21 -21.23
C SER A 250 5.11 -25.66 -20.02
N TYR A 251 5.40 -24.35 -20.02
CA TYR A 251 6.06 -23.67 -18.89
C TYR A 251 5.09 -23.46 -17.72
N PHE A 252 3.85 -23.04 -17.97
CA PHE A 252 2.82 -22.95 -16.94
C PHE A 252 2.57 -24.32 -16.27
N ASP A 253 2.42 -25.38 -17.06
CA ASP A 253 2.33 -26.77 -16.58
C ASP A 253 3.53 -27.21 -15.73
N HIS A 254 4.72 -26.63 -15.94
CA HIS A 254 5.89 -26.88 -15.12
C HIS A 254 5.83 -26.11 -13.79
N LEU A 255 5.40 -24.85 -13.80
CA LEU A 255 5.20 -24.04 -12.59
C LEU A 255 4.12 -24.66 -11.68
N GLN A 256 3.01 -25.16 -12.25
CA GLN A 256 1.99 -25.90 -11.51
C GLN A 256 2.56 -27.15 -10.80
N LYS A 257 3.40 -27.93 -11.51
CA LYS A 257 4.08 -29.09 -10.91
C LYS A 257 5.05 -28.68 -9.81
N GLN A 258 5.82 -27.62 -10.00
CA GLN A 258 6.68 -27.06 -8.94
C GLN A 258 5.88 -26.56 -7.73
N ALA A 259 4.66 -26.04 -7.91
CA ALA A 259 3.78 -25.65 -6.82
C ALA A 259 3.23 -26.86 -6.04
N ALA A 260 2.87 -27.93 -6.74
CA ALA A 260 2.41 -29.19 -6.12
C ALA A 260 3.53 -30.02 -5.48
N GLU A 261 4.75 -29.96 -6.00
CA GLU A 261 5.92 -30.70 -5.49
C GLU A 261 6.60 -30.02 -4.29
N TRP A 262 6.61 -28.68 -4.24
CA TRP A 262 7.39 -27.90 -3.28
C TRP A 262 6.52 -26.85 -2.59
N ALA A 263 6.41 -26.90 -1.26
CA ALA A 263 5.76 -25.86 -0.47
C ALA A 263 6.79 -24.91 0.16
N TYR A 264 6.52 -23.61 0.08
CA TYR A 264 7.31 -22.52 0.65
C TYR A 264 6.51 -21.84 1.77
N LEU A 265 7.19 -21.25 2.76
CA LEU A 265 6.53 -20.56 3.88
C LEU A 265 5.56 -19.46 3.43
N THR A 266 5.88 -18.79 2.32
CA THR A 266 5.07 -17.73 1.71
C THR A 266 3.76 -18.22 1.09
N ASP A 267 3.62 -19.51 0.77
CA ASP A 267 2.42 -20.03 0.10
C ASP A 267 1.18 -19.90 0.98
N ASP A 268 1.32 -20.21 2.28
CA ASP A 268 0.26 -20.02 3.27
C ASP A 268 -0.20 -18.55 3.36
N MET A 269 0.68 -17.59 3.04
CA MET A 269 0.37 -16.14 3.03
C MET A 269 -0.24 -15.69 1.69
N TYR A 270 0.24 -16.22 0.57
CA TYR A 270 -0.36 -16.00 -0.75
C TYR A 270 -1.81 -16.51 -0.78
N LEU A 271 -2.06 -17.71 -0.26
CA LEU A 271 -3.39 -18.30 -0.17
C LEU A 271 -4.30 -17.57 0.83
N LEU A 272 -3.74 -16.87 1.82
CA LEU A 272 -4.51 -16.00 2.72
C LEU A 272 -5.05 -14.75 1.98
N ASP A 273 -4.25 -14.12 1.11
CA ASP A 273 -4.69 -12.98 0.27
C ASP A 273 -5.72 -13.42 -0.78
N LEU A 274 -5.56 -14.62 -1.35
CA LEU A 274 -6.57 -15.26 -2.17
C LEU A 274 -7.88 -15.47 -1.40
N GLN A 275 -7.82 -16.03 -0.19
CA GLN A 275 -9.00 -16.26 0.65
C GLN A 275 -9.71 -14.94 0.98
N GLN A 276 -8.97 -13.86 1.27
CA GLN A 276 -9.54 -12.53 1.47
C GLN A 276 -10.24 -12.01 0.20
N THR A 277 -9.66 -12.24 -0.99
CA THR A 277 -10.23 -11.82 -2.28
C THR A 277 -11.52 -12.58 -2.63
N ILE A 278 -11.51 -13.92 -2.54
CA ILE A 278 -12.67 -14.76 -2.89
C ILE A 278 -13.80 -14.71 -1.86
N ASN A 279 -13.59 -14.08 -0.70
CA ASN A 279 -14.67 -13.76 0.23
C ASN A 279 -15.57 -12.62 -0.29
N SER A 280 -15.19 -11.90 -1.35
CA SER A 280 -16.11 -10.98 -2.04
C SER A 280 -17.19 -11.73 -2.83
N CYS A 281 -18.38 -11.13 -2.92
CA CYS A 281 -19.47 -11.57 -3.79
C CYS A 281 -19.13 -11.60 -5.28
N ASP A 282 -18.07 -10.92 -5.70
CA ASP A 282 -17.69 -10.81 -7.11
C ASP A 282 -16.76 -11.95 -7.52
N TYR A 283 -15.73 -12.21 -6.70
CA TYR A 283 -14.60 -13.06 -7.10
C TYR A 283 -14.70 -14.52 -6.67
N PHE A 284 -15.66 -14.89 -5.81
CA PHE A 284 -15.80 -16.27 -5.31
C PHE A 284 -15.94 -17.34 -6.42
N VAL A 285 -16.56 -16.99 -7.55
CA VAL A 285 -16.75 -17.91 -8.69
C VAL A 285 -15.45 -18.25 -9.44
N PHE A 286 -14.37 -17.50 -9.21
CA PHE A 286 -13.10 -17.66 -9.90
C PHE A 286 -12.01 -18.33 -9.07
N GLN A 287 -12.31 -18.82 -7.85
CA GLN A 287 -11.32 -19.39 -6.91
C GLN A 287 -10.29 -20.30 -7.61
N ASP A 288 -10.72 -21.37 -8.27
CA ASP A 288 -9.83 -22.34 -8.93
C ASP A 288 -8.89 -21.70 -9.97
N HIS A 289 -9.37 -20.66 -10.68
CA HIS A 289 -8.61 -19.96 -11.71
C HIS A 289 -7.57 -19.03 -11.08
N LEU A 290 -7.97 -18.28 -10.05
CA LEU A 290 -7.09 -17.36 -9.32
C LEU A 290 -6.04 -18.13 -8.50
N GLU A 291 -6.40 -19.26 -7.89
CA GLU A 291 -5.45 -20.15 -7.20
C GLU A 291 -4.41 -20.69 -8.17
N SER A 292 -4.83 -21.18 -9.34
CA SER A 292 -3.93 -21.67 -10.38
C SER A 292 -2.97 -20.56 -10.88
N VAL A 293 -3.49 -19.37 -11.21
CA VAL A 293 -2.68 -18.22 -11.63
C VAL A 293 -1.68 -17.80 -10.56
N LEU A 294 -2.14 -17.70 -9.31
CA LEU A 294 -1.33 -17.28 -8.17
C LEU A 294 -0.21 -18.27 -7.88
N MET A 295 -0.52 -19.57 -7.80
CA MET A 295 0.47 -20.59 -7.50
C MET A 295 1.53 -20.71 -8.60
N ALA A 296 1.18 -20.56 -9.88
CA ALA A 296 2.18 -20.41 -10.95
C ALA A 296 3.02 -19.14 -10.77
N PHE A 297 2.39 -18.00 -10.45
CA PHE A 297 3.08 -16.73 -10.21
C PHE A 297 4.10 -16.81 -9.07
N THR A 298 3.84 -17.53 -7.98
CA THR A 298 4.81 -17.70 -6.87
C THR A 298 6.13 -18.34 -7.32
N ARG A 299 6.09 -19.23 -8.32
CA ARG A 299 7.22 -20.04 -8.79
C ARG A 299 8.01 -19.40 -9.93
N ASP A 300 7.43 -18.45 -10.66
CA ASP A 300 8.00 -17.94 -11.91
C ASP A 300 9.23 -17.03 -11.72
N THR A 301 10.42 -17.56 -12.02
CA THR A 301 11.68 -16.82 -11.98
C THR A 301 11.82 -15.77 -13.11
N TYR A 302 10.97 -15.77 -14.13
CA TYR A 302 10.89 -14.65 -15.09
C TYR A 302 10.39 -13.37 -14.41
N VAL A 303 9.45 -13.47 -13.46
CA VAL A 303 8.98 -12.31 -12.66
C VAL A 303 10.16 -11.71 -11.88
N LYS A 304 10.99 -12.54 -11.24
CA LYS A 304 12.20 -12.13 -10.52
C LYS A 304 13.19 -11.34 -11.40
N ALA A 305 13.26 -11.67 -12.68
CA ALA A 305 14.17 -11.04 -13.64
C ALA A 305 13.63 -9.73 -14.25
N HIS A 306 12.31 -9.54 -14.32
CA HIS A 306 11.68 -8.44 -15.08
C HIS A 306 10.82 -7.49 -14.24
N ALA A 307 10.23 -7.94 -13.14
CA ALA A 307 9.47 -7.07 -12.24
C ALA A 307 10.40 -6.16 -11.46
N LEU A 308 9.96 -4.93 -11.19
CA LEU A 308 10.72 -3.99 -10.36
C LEU A 308 10.78 -4.50 -8.92
N GLN A 309 11.88 -5.19 -8.60
CA GLN A 309 11.99 -5.97 -7.37
C GLN A 309 11.73 -5.10 -6.13
N VAL A 310 10.69 -5.49 -5.38
CA VAL A 310 10.45 -5.04 -4.03
C VAL A 310 11.38 -5.85 -3.12
N ASN A 311 12.60 -5.32 -2.97
CA ASN A 311 13.38 -5.34 -1.73
C ASN A 311 12.76 -6.21 -0.61
N GLY A 312 13.00 -7.54 -0.63
CA GLY A 312 12.27 -8.49 0.22
C GLY A 312 12.46 -9.98 -0.07
N ALA A 313 12.88 -10.39 -1.27
CA ALA A 313 13.12 -11.81 -1.60
C ALA A 313 14.25 -12.43 -0.75
N VAL A 314 13.89 -13.16 0.32
CA VAL A 314 14.79 -13.61 1.38
C VAL A 314 15.81 -14.61 0.85
N THR A 315 17.10 -14.31 1.01
CA THR A 315 18.23 -15.15 0.60
C THR A 315 18.48 -16.26 1.62
N CYS A 316 18.22 -17.50 1.23
CA CYS A 316 18.39 -18.69 2.06
C CYS A 316 19.53 -19.56 1.52
N SER A 317 20.61 -19.69 2.31
CA SER A 317 21.71 -20.62 2.05
C SER A 317 21.34 -22.03 2.51
N LEU A 318 20.87 -22.87 1.58
CA LEU A 318 20.39 -24.24 1.86
C LEU A 318 21.47 -25.28 1.51
N SER A 319 21.80 -26.15 2.47
CA SER A 319 22.87 -27.15 2.37
C SER A 319 22.47 -28.43 1.64
N GLY A 320 22.31 -28.33 0.31
CA GLY A 320 22.65 -29.39 -0.65
C GLY A 320 21.79 -30.65 -0.74
N ALA A 321 20.78 -30.86 0.12
CA ALA A 321 19.92 -32.05 0.09
C ALA A 321 18.43 -31.67 0.09
N GLY A 322 17.80 -31.68 -1.10
CA GLY A 322 16.37 -31.36 -1.26
C GLY A 322 16.10 -29.97 -1.84
N LEU A 323 16.80 -29.59 -2.91
CA LEU A 323 16.50 -28.38 -3.70
C LEU A 323 15.71 -28.76 -4.97
N PRO A 324 14.76 -27.92 -5.44
CA PRO A 324 14.19 -28.06 -6.78
C PRO A 324 15.28 -27.94 -7.87
N PRO A 325 15.12 -28.61 -9.03
CA PRO A 325 16.20 -28.86 -9.99
C PRO A 325 16.76 -27.61 -10.70
N THR A 326 16.14 -26.44 -10.53
CA THR A 326 16.67 -25.15 -11.02
C THR A 326 17.96 -24.70 -10.34
N ALA A 327 18.36 -25.32 -9.22
CA ALA A 327 19.60 -25.02 -8.50
C ALA A 327 20.77 -25.98 -8.83
N ALA A 328 20.67 -26.81 -9.87
CA ALA A 328 21.59 -27.92 -10.13
C ALA A 328 22.95 -27.55 -10.78
N THR A 329 23.47 -26.33 -10.57
CA THR A 329 24.79 -25.89 -11.03
C THR A 329 25.58 -25.20 -9.93
N THR A 330 26.52 -25.96 -9.35
CA THR A 330 27.78 -25.61 -8.65
C THR A 330 27.87 -24.32 -7.81
N ASP A 331 28.40 -24.46 -6.59
CA ASP A 331 28.79 -23.42 -5.62
C ASP A 331 27.66 -22.57 -5.02
N MET A 332 27.28 -22.90 -3.77
CA MET A 332 26.52 -22.10 -2.78
C MET A 332 25.54 -21.06 -3.37
N THR A 333 24.62 -21.51 -4.20
CA THR A 333 23.62 -20.64 -4.82
C THR A 333 22.61 -20.13 -3.78
N GLU A 334 22.54 -18.81 -3.56
CA GLU A 334 21.49 -18.18 -2.75
C GLU A 334 20.10 -18.49 -3.32
N SER A 335 19.38 -19.42 -2.68
CA SER A 335 17.98 -19.66 -3.03
C SER A 335 17.16 -18.49 -2.48
N ARG A 336 16.40 -17.80 -3.33
CA ARG A 336 15.52 -16.71 -2.88
C ARG A 336 14.10 -17.21 -2.73
N VAL A 337 13.52 -16.93 -1.57
CA VAL A 337 12.13 -17.27 -1.23
C VAL A 337 11.28 -16.00 -1.19
N PRO A 338 10.16 -15.95 -1.92
CA PRO A 338 9.68 -16.94 -2.90
C PRO A 338 10.48 -16.87 -4.24
N PRO A 339 10.42 -17.92 -5.08
CA PRO A 339 11.20 -18.00 -6.33
C PRO A 339 10.99 -16.84 -7.30
N ASN A 340 9.78 -16.27 -7.36
CA ASN A 340 9.43 -15.12 -8.19
C ASN A 340 9.99 -13.76 -7.68
N GLY A 341 10.60 -13.73 -6.50
CA GLY A 341 11.18 -12.53 -5.90
C GLY A 341 10.19 -11.55 -5.27
N VAL A 342 8.90 -11.86 -5.24
CA VAL A 342 7.83 -10.99 -4.72
C VAL A 342 7.38 -11.52 -3.36
N LEU A 343 7.55 -10.77 -2.28
CA LEU A 343 6.92 -11.16 -1.01
C LEU A 343 5.38 -11.04 -1.11
N PRO A 344 4.62 -11.95 -0.48
CA PRO A 344 3.17 -11.82 -0.39
C PRO A 344 2.78 -10.60 0.47
N PHE A 345 1.78 -9.86 0.00
CA PHE A 345 1.16 -8.72 0.69
C PHE A 345 -0.34 -8.70 0.37
N SER A 346 -1.14 -8.08 1.23
CA SER A 346 -2.60 -8.00 1.04
C SER A 346 -2.96 -7.10 -0.15
N GLY A 347 -3.87 -7.56 -1.00
CA GLY A 347 -4.27 -6.91 -2.25
C GLY A 347 -3.43 -7.28 -3.47
N LEU A 348 -2.55 -8.29 -3.40
CA LEU A 348 -1.81 -8.78 -4.56
C LEU A 348 -2.74 -9.50 -5.55
N VAL A 349 -3.63 -10.35 -5.05
CA VAL A 349 -4.59 -11.09 -5.89
C VAL A 349 -5.57 -10.13 -6.58
N MET A 350 -5.80 -8.95 -6.01
CA MET A 350 -6.63 -7.90 -6.64
C MET A 350 -6.05 -7.37 -7.96
N TYR A 351 -4.74 -7.52 -8.25
CA TYR A 351 -4.19 -7.19 -9.58
C TYR A 351 -4.49 -8.24 -10.67
N MET A 352 -4.88 -9.45 -10.29
CA MET A 352 -5.25 -10.53 -11.23
C MET A 352 -6.77 -10.78 -11.27
N ALA A 353 -7.49 -10.52 -10.18
CA ALA A 353 -8.91 -10.84 -10.04
C ALA A 353 -9.82 -10.22 -11.13
N PRO A 354 -9.67 -8.93 -11.54
CA PRO A 354 -10.45 -8.35 -12.65
C PRO A 354 -10.23 -9.02 -14.01
N LEU A 355 -9.09 -9.71 -14.21
CA LEU A 355 -8.78 -10.39 -15.47
C LEU A 355 -9.56 -11.70 -15.65
N ALA A 356 -10.08 -12.30 -14.57
CA ALA A 356 -10.91 -13.50 -14.64
C ALA A 356 -12.28 -13.25 -15.30
N TYR A 357 -12.73 -11.98 -15.37
CA TYR A 357 -13.88 -11.56 -16.17
C TYR A 357 -13.58 -11.44 -17.68
N LEU A 358 -12.29 -11.46 -18.08
CA LEU A 358 -11.86 -11.30 -19.48
C LEU A 358 -11.45 -12.62 -20.15
N TYR A 359 -10.90 -13.58 -19.39
CA TYR A 359 -10.36 -14.83 -19.92
C TYR A 359 -10.86 -16.04 -19.13
N THR A 360 -11.25 -17.10 -19.82
CA THR A 360 -11.69 -18.38 -19.21
C THR A 360 -10.53 -19.37 -19.02
N ASP A 361 -9.42 -19.18 -19.73
CA ASP A 361 -8.21 -20.00 -19.56
C ASP A 361 -7.30 -19.35 -18.49
N PRO A 362 -7.01 -20.02 -17.36
CA PRO A 362 -6.11 -19.47 -16.34
C PRO A 362 -4.69 -19.23 -16.86
N ILE A 363 -4.28 -19.90 -17.95
CA ILE A 363 -3.00 -19.61 -18.62
C ILE A 363 -3.03 -18.23 -19.27
N GLU A 364 -4.15 -17.83 -19.90
CA GLU A 364 -4.30 -16.50 -20.50
C GLU A 364 -4.35 -15.41 -19.42
N ILE A 365 -5.12 -15.62 -18.34
CA ILE A 365 -5.11 -14.74 -17.15
C ILE A 365 -3.68 -14.53 -16.65
N TYR A 366 -2.93 -15.63 -16.47
CA TYR A 366 -1.58 -15.59 -15.94
C TYR A 366 -0.58 -14.83 -16.83
N TYR A 367 -0.56 -15.07 -18.14
CA TYR A 367 0.39 -14.37 -19.02
C TYR A 367 0.08 -12.88 -19.16
N VAL A 368 -1.21 -12.48 -19.17
CA VAL A 368 -1.61 -11.07 -19.14
C VAL A 368 -1.27 -10.44 -17.79
N PHE A 369 -1.61 -11.10 -16.67
CA PHE A 369 -1.24 -10.64 -15.32
C PHE A 369 0.26 -10.45 -15.19
N ARG A 370 1.08 -11.39 -15.68
CA ARG A 370 2.54 -11.34 -15.56
C ARG A 370 3.11 -10.10 -16.25
N GLU A 371 2.69 -9.80 -17.47
CA GLU A 371 3.15 -8.62 -18.20
C GLU A 371 2.64 -7.31 -17.57
N LEU A 372 1.42 -7.28 -17.03
CA LEU A 372 0.93 -6.11 -16.27
C LEU A 372 1.68 -5.93 -14.95
N TYR A 373 2.03 -7.01 -14.24
CA TYR A 373 2.75 -6.95 -12.97
C TYR A 373 4.21 -6.52 -13.17
N THR A 374 4.93 -7.11 -14.12
CA THR A 374 6.32 -6.73 -14.41
C THR A 374 6.42 -5.30 -14.93
N ARG A 375 5.49 -4.86 -15.79
CA ARG A 375 5.50 -3.52 -16.39
C ARG A 375 4.95 -2.43 -15.48
N TYR A 376 3.91 -2.71 -14.70
CA TYR A 376 3.16 -1.71 -13.93
C TYR A 376 3.10 -2.04 -12.43
N TRP A 377 2.43 -3.12 -12.02
CA TRP A 377 2.02 -3.27 -10.61
C TRP A 377 3.19 -3.44 -9.63
N SER A 378 4.31 -4.02 -10.04
CA SER A 378 5.54 -4.03 -9.24
C SER A 378 6.05 -2.62 -8.88
N LYS A 379 5.82 -1.61 -9.72
CA LYS A 379 6.18 -0.20 -9.46
C LYS A 379 5.34 0.44 -8.35
N LEU A 380 4.09 0.03 -8.18
CA LEU A 380 3.21 0.49 -7.11
C LEU A 380 3.58 -0.10 -5.73
N ASN A 381 4.47 -1.10 -5.70
CA ASN A 381 4.93 -1.74 -4.46
C ASN A 381 6.42 -1.49 -4.18
N ALA A 382 7.16 -0.88 -5.11
CA ALA A 382 8.60 -0.64 -5.00
C ALA A 382 8.93 0.80 -4.55
N ILE A 383 9.51 0.94 -3.35
CA ILE A 383 9.97 2.22 -2.78
C ILE A 383 11.18 2.75 -3.57
N ARG A 384 10.92 3.53 -4.63
CA ARG A 384 11.93 4.18 -5.48
C ARG A 384 11.49 5.59 -5.91
N THR A 385 12.44 6.36 -6.44
CA THR A 385 12.23 7.71 -7.00
C THR A 385 12.11 7.73 -8.53
N GLU A 386 11.88 6.57 -9.16
CA GLU A 386 11.75 6.43 -10.62
C GLU A 386 10.33 6.83 -11.07
N ARG A 387 10.17 7.54 -12.20
CA ARG A 387 8.85 8.04 -12.64
C ARG A 387 7.85 6.88 -12.77
N GLY A 388 6.73 6.99 -12.07
CA GLY A 388 5.68 5.96 -12.02
C GLY A 388 5.86 4.88 -10.95
N THR A 389 6.87 4.96 -10.07
CA THR A 389 6.90 4.14 -8.84
C THR A 389 6.13 4.81 -7.70
N ILE A 390 5.80 4.05 -6.65
CA ILE A 390 4.82 4.46 -5.63
C ILE A 390 5.10 5.84 -5.00
N LEU A 391 6.36 6.16 -4.65
CA LEU A 391 6.68 7.48 -4.05
C LEU A 391 6.38 8.66 -5.00
N PRO A 392 6.88 8.71 -6.26
CA PRO A 392 6.44 9.71 -7.24
C PRO A 392 4.93 9.74 -7.52
N VAL A 393 4.25 8.59 -7.54
CA VAL A 393 2.79 8.53 -7.79
C VAL A 393 2.01 9.12 -6.60
N CYS A 394 2.35 8.75 -5.36
CA CYS A 394 1.77 9.35 -4.16
C CYS A 394 2.11 10.84 -4.02
N LYS A 395 3.33 11.25 -4.37
CA LYS A 395 3.72 12.67 -4.34
C LYS A 395 2.96 13.50 -5.38
N LEU A 396 2.76 12.94 -6.57
CA LEU A 396 1.92 13.56 -7.61
C LEU A 396 0.49 13.76 -7.11
N PHE A 397 -0.09 12.75 -6.45
CA PHE A 397 -1.42 12.89 -5.81
C PHE A 397 -1.44 14.04 -4.79
N GLU A 398 -0.48 14.11 -3.85
CA GLU A 398 -0.44 15.19 -2.87
C GLU A 398 -0.37 16.57 -3.53
N ASP A 399 0.50 16.74 -4.53
CA ASP A 399 0.65 18.00 -5.26
C ASP A 399 -0.61 18.34 -6.08
N LEU A 400 -1.30 17.36 -6.66
CA LEU A 400 -2.52 17.58 -7.42
C LEU A 400 -3.67 18.05 -6.52
N VAL A 401 -3.94 17.36 -5.41
CA VAL A 401 -5.05 17.74 -4.52
C VAL A 401 -4.79 19.08 -3.83
N VAL A 402 -3.55 19.37 -3.42
CA VAL A 402 -3.18 20.71 -2.91
C VAL A 402 -3.41 21.82 -3.95
N ARG A 403 -3.21 21.53 -5.25
CA ARG A 403 -3.45 22.51 -6.33
C ARG A 403 -4.94 22.67 -6.69
N SER A 404 -5.75 21.61 -6.62
CA SER A 404 -7.16 21.66 -7.02
C SER A 404 -8.16 21.94 -5.89
N SER A 405 -7.84 21.54 -4.66
CA SER A 405 -8.74 21.62 -3.50
C SER A 405 -7.99 21.99 -2.20
N PRO A 406 -7.27 23.13 -2.15
CA PRO A 406 -6.41 23.49 -1.01
C PRO A 406 -7.16 23.66 0.32
N ALA A 407 -8.43 24.10 0.29
CA ALA A 407 -9.22 24.32 1.50
C ALA A 407 -9.62 22.97 2.14
N ALA A 408 -10.17 22.02 1.38
CA ALA A 408 -10.35 20.63 1.80
C ALA A 408 -9.07 20.00 2.39
N VAL A 409 -7.90 20.18 1.75
CA VAL A 409 -6.63 19.66 2.28
C VAL A 409 -6.25 20.31 3.61
N PHE A 410 -6.40 21.63 3.72
CA PHE A 410 -6.13 22.37 4.95
C PHE A 410 -7.06 21.93 6.09
N HIS A 411 -8.35 21.76 5.79
CA HIS A 411 -9.36 21.29 6.74
C HIS A 411 -9.08 19.87 7.25
N LEU A 412 -8.87 18.91 6.34
CA LEU A 412 -8.48 17.53 6.70
C LEU A 412 -7.24 17.50 7.60
N ARG A 413 -6.21 18.32 7.27
CA ARG A 413 -5.00 18.44 8.10
C ARG A 413 -5.27 19.03 9.48
N ASN A 414 -6.23 19.94 9.62
CA ASN A 414 -6.61 20.51 10.93
C ASN A 414 -7.30 19.49 11.84
N ILE A 415 -8.09 18.55 11.27
CA ILE A 415 -8.66 17.40 12.01
C ILE A 415 -7.69 16.21 12.12
N GLY A 416 -6.42 16.39 11.73
CA GLY A 416 -5.35 15.40 11.88
C GLY A 416 -5.24 14.36 10.77
N LEU A 417 -6.06 14.46 9.71
CA LEU A 417 -6.06 13.54 8.58
C LEU A 417 -5.14 14.04 7.46
N LYS A 418 -4.41 13.12 6.82
CA LYS A 418 -3.69 13.41 5.58
C LYS A 418 -4.48 12.82 4.40
N PRO A 419 -4.67 13.55 3.29
CA PRO A 419 -5.28 13.01 2.07
C PRO A 419 -4.60 11.71 1.58
N LEU A 420 -3.28 11.59 1.76
CA LEU A 420 -2.55 10.39 1.35
C LEU A 420 -2.87 9.16 2.20
N ASP A 421 -3.15 9.31 3.50
CA ASP A 421 -3.54 8.21 4.41
C ASP A 421 -4.97 7.69 4.09
N ILE A 422 -5.68 8.32 3.14
CA ILE A 422 -6.98 7.90 2.61
C ILE A 422 -6.80 7.33 1.19
N ALA A 423 -6.06 8.01 0.33
CA ALA A 423 -5.88 7.61 -1.07
C ALA A 423 -4.81 6.53 -1.31
N PHE A 424 -3.88 6.30 -0.37
CA PHE A 424 -2.77 5.35 -0.56
C PHE A 424 -3.22 3.92 -0.89
N PRO A 425 -4.22 3.31 -0.22
CA PRO A 425 -4.72 1.99 -0.58
C PRO A 425 -5.24 1.93 -2.02
N TRP A 426 -5.98 2.94 -2.47
CA TRP A 426 -6.50 3.01 -3.84
C TRP A 426 -5.39 3.16 -4.88
N ILE A 427 -4.38 3.97 -4.57
CA ILE A 427 -3.20 4.19 -5.41
C ILE A 427 -2.36 2.91 -5.49
N GLN A 428 -2.19 2.19 -4.37
CA GLN A 428 -1.46 0.93 -4.35
C GLN A 428 -2.21 -0.15 -5.15
N SER A 429 -3.49 -0.40 -4.88
CA SER A 429 -4.27 -1.46 -5.56
C SER A 429 -4.61 -1.17 -7.04
N ALA A 430 -4.17 -0.03 -7.58
CA ALA A 430 -4.58 0.51 -8.88
C ALA A 430 -6.13 0.55 -9.03
N PHE A 431 -6.81 0.94 -7.95
CA PHE A 431 -8.27 0.95 -7.75
C PHE A 431 -8.99 -0.39 -7.80
N SER A 432 -8.28 -1.52 -7.94
CA SER A 432 -8.91 -2.83 -7.77
C SER A 432 -9.38 -3.03 -6.33
N GLY A 433 -10.60 -3.53 -6.14
CA GLY A 433 -11.26 -3.61 -4.84
C GLY A 433 -11.82 -2.29 -4.30
N VAL A 434 -11.80 -1.22 -5.09
CA VAL A 434 -12.31 0.11 -4.72
C VAL A 434 -13.43 0.57 -5.66
N LEU A 435 -13.36 0.19 -6.94
CA LEU A 435 -14.36 0.47 -7.97
C LEU A 435 -14.97 -0.82 -8.50
N ASP A 436 -16.11 -0.69 -9.18
CA ASP A 436 -16.67 -1.75 -10.04
C ASP A 436 -15.65 -2.27 -11.06
N ILE A 437 -15.73 -3.57 -11.38
CA ILE A 437 -14.79 -4.25 -12.30
C ILE A 437 -14.68 -3.54 -13.66
N ASP A 438 -15.79 -3.10 -14.25
CA ASP A 438 -15.77 -2.36 -15.52
C ASP A 438 -15.08 -0.98 -15.37
N GLN A 439 -15.23 -0.30 -14.23
CA GLN A 439 -14.54 0.97 -13.95
C GLN A 439 -13.03 0.76 -13.74
N VAL A 440 -12.62 -0.31 -13.03
CA VAL A 440 -11.21 -0.72 -12.91
C VAL A 440 -10.62 -0.99 -14.30
N LEU A 441 -11.30 -1.77 -15.13
CA LEU A 441 -10.85 -2.09 -16.48
C LEU A 441 -10.82 -0.85 -17.40
N LEU A 442 -11.77 0.08 -17.26
CA LEU A 442 -11.77 1.36 -17.97
C LEU A 442 -10.57 2.25 -17.58
N LEU A 443 -10.16 2.25 -16.30
CA LEU A 443 -8.94 2.92 -15.84
C LEU A 443 -7.69 2.23 -16.42
N TRP A 444 -7.63 0.90 -16.33
CA TRP A 444 -6.50 0.10 -16.77
C TRP A 444 -6.27 0.19 -18.29
N ASP A 445 -7.33 0.24 -19.10
CA ASP A 445 -7.25 0.53 -20.54
C ASP A 445 -6.42 1.80 -20.83
N ARG A 446 -6.59 2.86 -20.01
CA ARG A 446 -5.83 4.12 -20.17
C ARG A 446 -4.42 4.01 -19.59
N VAL A 447 -4.23 3.38 -18.43
CA VAL A 447 -2.89 3.11 -17.87
C VAL A 447 -2.03 2.34 -18.88
N ILE A 448 -2.60 1.35 -19.57
CA ILE A 448 -1.94 0.55 -20.60
C ILE A 448 -1.73 1.34 -21.89
N GLY A 449 -2.75 2.08 -22.36
CA GLY A 449 -2.66 2.88 -23.58
C GLY A 449 -1.59 3.97 -23.50
N TYR A 450 -1.60 4.74 -22.42
CA TYR A 450 -0.60 5.78 -22.14
C TYR A 450 0.72 5.24 -21.57
N ASP A 451 0.75 4.04 -20.99
CA ASP A 451 1.91 3.41 -20.33
C ASP A 451 2.43 4.28 -19.17
N SER A 452 1.48 4.80 -18.39
CA SER A 452 1.74 5.72 -17.26
C SER A 452 0.81 5.43 -16.08
N LEU A 453 1.42 5.14 -14.94
CA LEU A 453 0.75 4.99 -13.64
C LEU A 453 0.33 6.33 -13.01
N GLU A 454 0.72 7.47 -13.60
CA GLU A 454 0.31 8.79 -13.12
C GLU A 454 -1.21 8.99 -13.19
N LEU A 455 -1.88 8.29 -14.11
CA LEU A 455 -3.35 8.26 -14.20
C LEU A 455 -4.03 7.74 -12.94
N VAL A 456 -3.37 6.87 -12.17
CA VAL A 456 -3.88 6.36 -10.87
C VAL A 456 -3.89 7.50 -9.84
N ALA A 457 -2.81 8.27 -9.75
CA ALA A 457 -2.74 9.45 -8.87
C ALA A 457 -3.67 10.58 -9.32
N ILE A 458 -3.82 10.78 -10.64
CA ILE A 458 -4.73 11.78 -11.21
C ILE A 458 -6.19 11.40 -10.93
N PHE A 459 -6.57 10.12 -11.04
CA PHE A 459 -7.92 9.68 -10.68
C PHE A 459 -8.17 9.79 -9.16
N ALA A 460 -7.22 9.41 -8.32
CA ALA A 460 -7.29 9.63 -6.87
C ALA A 460 -7.47 11.12 -6.52
N ALA A 461 -6.77 12.02 -7.21
CA ALA A 461 -6.91 13.46 -7.01
C ALA A 461 -8.24 14.01 -7.55
N ALA A 462 -8.75 13.43 -8.65
CA ALA A 462 -10.07 13.74 -9.20
C ALA A 462 -11.21 13.37 -8.23
N LEU A 463 -11.11 12.25 -7.51
CA LEU A 463 -12.04 11.86 -6.45
C LEU A 463 -12.07 12.86 -5.29
N PHE A 464 -10.89 13.26 -4.80
CA PHE A 464 -10.76 14.29 -3.77
C PHE A 464 -11.29 15.65 -4.21
N HIS A 465 -11.14 16.01 -5.49
CA HIS A 465 -11.70 17.24 -6.04
C HIS A 465 -13.21 17.17 -6.23
N PHE A 466 -13.74 16.01 -6.64
CA PHE A 466 -15.17 15.78 -6.81
C PHE A 466 -15.97 15.87 -5.51
N ARG A 467 -15.38 15.40 -4.39
CA ARG A 467 -15.97 15.46 -3.04
C ARG A 467 -15.46 16.65 -2.19
N ALA A 468 -14.89 17.69 -2.81
CA ALA A 468 -14.17 18.73 -2.07
C ALA A 468 -15.07 19.52 -1.10
N ASP A 469 -16.28 19.87 -1.52
CA ASP A 469 -17.24 20.63 -0.70
C ASP A 469 -17.73 19.80 0.51
N GLU A 470 -17.92 18.48 0.34
CA GLU A 470 -18.25 17.57 1.44
C GLU A 470 -17.04 17.36 2.38
N LEU A 471 -15.83 17.24 1.83
CA LEU A 471 -14.58 17.10 2.59
C LEU A 471 -14.21 18.35 3.41
N GLU A 472 -14.78 19.51 3.13
CA GLU A 472 -14.67 20.71 3.98
C GLU A 472 -15.69 20.71 5.14
N CYS A 473 -16.65 19.78 5.15
CA CYS A 473 -17.67 19.65 6.19
C CYS A 473 -17.40 18.52 7.21
N VAL A 474 -16.61 17.50 6.86
CA VAL A 474 -16.30 16.35 7.74
C VAL A 474 -15.54 16.74 9.01
N SER A 475 -15.75 16.00 10.09
CA SER A 475 -15.14 16.22 11.41
C SER A 475 -14.32 15.04 11.91
N THR A 476 -14.49 13.83 11.36
CA THR A 476 -13.78 12.61 11.79
C THR A 476 -13.27 11.77 10.62
N ARG A 477 -12.56 10.66 10.91
CA ARG A 477 -12.09 9.72 9.87
C ARG A 477 -13.25 8.90 9.30
N GLU A 478 -14.17 8.50 10.16
CA GLU A 478 -15.34 7.68 9.84
C GLU A 478 -16.25 8.40 8.82
N GLU A 479 -16.49 9.71 9.00
CA GLU A 479 -17.27 10.50 8.04
C GLU A 479 -16.59 10.62 6.65
N VAL A 480 -15.26 10.54 6.60
CA VAL A 480 -14.49 10.51 5.33
C VAL A 480 -14.55 9.13 4.68
N ASP A 481 -14.48 8.06 5.47
CA ASP A 481 -14.60 6.69 4.96
C ASP A 481 -16.04 6.40 4.49
N ASP A 482 -17.07 6.92 5.17
CA ASP A 482 -18.47 6.88 4.72
C ASP A 482 -18.68 7.66 3.41
N LEU A 483 -18.12 8.87 3.29
CA LEU A 483 -18.17 9.69 2.06
C LEU A 483 -17.52 9.00 0.84
N PHE A 484 -16.58 8.09 1.09
CA PHE A 484 -15.90 7.25 0.10
C PHE A 484 -16.36 5.77 0.12
N ALA A 485 -17.42 5.42 0.84
CA ALA A 485 -18.04 4.09 0.74
C ALA A 485 -18.78 3.91 -0.61
N GLU A 486 -19.32 5.00 -1.16
CA GLU A 486 -20.02 5.05 -2.45
C GLU A 486 -19.08 5.10 -3.68
N LEU A 487 -17.79 4.76 -3.54
CA LEU A 487 -16.83 4.82 -4.66
C LEU A 487 -17.15 3.85 -5.82
N ILE A 488 -17.92 2.79 -5.57
CA ILE A 488 -18.14 1.68 -6.51
C ILE A 488 -18.77 2.11 -7.85
N ASP A 489 -19.81 2.95 -7.81
CA ASP A 489 -20.59 3.44 -8.96
C ASP A 489 -19.88 4.57 -9.76
N ILE A 490 -18.67 5.01 -9.37
CA ILE A 490 -18.10 6.25 -9.91
C ILE A 490 -17.64 6.10 -11.37
N PRO A 491 -18.11 6.97 -12.30
CA PRO A 491 -17.71 6.93 -13.69
C PRO A 491 -16.30 7.52 -13.88
N VAL A 492 -15.30 6.64 -13.88
CA VAL A 492 -13.86 6.96 -13.97
C VAL A 492 -13.55 7.92 -15.12
N VAL A 493 -14.12 7.63 -16.29
CA VAL A 493 -13.88 8.40 -17.53
C VAL A 493 -14.35 9.83 -17.36
N THR A 494 -15.61 10.03 -16.97
CA THR A 494 -16.21 11.34 -16.73
C THR A 494 -15.42 12.16 -15.72
N LEU A 495 -14.96 11.52 -14.63
CA LEU A 495 -14.20 12.19 -13.59
C LEU A 495 -12.80 12.62 -14.05
N LEU A 496 -12.10 11.76 -14.78
CA LEU A 496 -10.81 12.09 -15.41
C LEU A 496 -10.95 13.25 -16.40
N GLN A 497 -12.02 13.27 -17.21
CA GLN A 497 -12.28 14.37 -18.16
C GLN A 497 -12.54 15.69 -17.42
N ASN A 498 -13.46 15.69 -16.45
CA ASN A 498 -13.80 16.88 -15.66
C ASN A 498 -12.58 17.42 -14.91
N TYR A 499 -11.76 16.56 -14.30
CA TYR A 499 -10.59 16.99 -13.55
C TYR A 499 -9.46 17.53 -14.44
N LEU A 500 -9.13 16.83 -15.53
CA LEU A 500 -8.04 17.24 -16.41
C LEU A 500 -8.38 18.47 -17.26
N PHE A 501 -9.63 18.60 -17.72
CA PHE A 501 -10.03 19.59 -18.73
C PHE A 501 -11.06 20.63 -18.24
N GLY A 502 -11.76 20.39 -17.12
CA GLY A 502 -12.71 21.35 -16.52
C GLY A 502 -12.07 22.34 -15.55
N LEU A 503 -10.94 21.99 -14.94
CA LEU A 503 -10.10 22.94 -14.19
C LEU A 503 -9.42 23.96 -15.15
N PRO A 504 -9.10 25.19 -14.68
CA PRO A 504 -8.42 26.21 -15.48
C PRO A 504 -7.00 25.80 -15.94
#